data_AF-A0AA35W2X3-F1
#
_entry.id   AF-A0AA35W2X3-F1
#
_cell.length_a   1.000
_cell.length_b   1.000
_cell.length_c   1.000
_cell.angle_alpha   90.00
_cell.angle_beta   90.00
_cell.angle_gamma   90.00
#
_symmetry.space_group_name_H-M   'P 1'
#
loop_
_entity.id
_entity.type
_entity.pdbx_description
1 polymer ?
#
loop_
_entity_poly.entity_id
_entity_poly.type
_entity_poly.pdbx_seq_one_letter_code
_entity_poly.pdbx_strand_id
1 'polypeptide(L)'
;MCISLVDEMLEKVQEAGFEIAMQKELTLTREQAAEFYKEHEGKEYFESLCNTMSSGPMLALCLAREDAVSGWRDKLGPTELQEAKETQPECLRSMFSEEDAAHNPLHGSATLEEAEKELQYFFPKEKTLAIIKPNAIDSRVAIIEKIKEAGFNISLSKETTLTKEMAEQLYSEHKGKDFFEDLTGLMSNGPSLFMVLSREDAVSGWRALMGPLDPEEAKKENPNSIRALFGESMLANAVHGSSTAEKAQKVIQTFIGEVPEEEEEGGEGGEGATENGADGEDT
;
A
#
# COMPACT_ATOMS: atom_id res chain seq x y z
N MET A 1 14.42 -29.35 -4.36
CA MET A 1 14.43 -27.97 -4.87
C MET A 1 15.42 -27.23 -4.00
N CYS A 2 16.39 -26.52 -4.57
CA CYS A 2 17.28 -25.67 -3.77
C CYS A 2 16.43 -24.49 -3.29
N ILE A 3 16.25 -24.35 -1.99
CA ILE A 3 15.62 -23.15 -1.41
C ILE A 3 16.59 -22.00 -1.68
N SER A 4 16.09 -20.84 -2.11
CA SER A 4 16.98 -19.67 -2.31
C SER A 4 17.34 -19.07 -0.95
N LEU A 5 18.48 -18.37 -0.86
CA LEU A 5 18.90 -17.70 0.38
C LEU A 5 17.82 -16.72 0.89
N VAL A 6 17.07 -16.10 -0.02
CA VAL A 6 15.94 -15.21 0.29
C VAL A 6 14.79 -16.01 0.92
N ASP A 7 14.44 -17.16 0.36
CA ASP A 7 13.37 -18.00 0.92
C ASP A 7 13.71 -18.48 2.35
N GLU A 8 14.95 -18.89 2.59
CA GLU A 8 15.42 -19.26 3.94
C GLU A 8 15.33 -18.07 4.91
N MET A 9 15.63 -16.86 4.46
CA MET A 9 15.50 -15.64 5.26
C MET A 9 14.03 -15.35 5.60
N LEU A 10 13.13 -15.45 4.62
CA LEU A 10 11.69 -15.24 4.82
C LEU A 10 11.09 -16.27 5.79
N GLU A 11 11.54 -17.53 5.71
CA GLU A 11 11.18 -18.56 6.70
C GLU A 11 11.63 -18.14 8.11
N LYS A 12 12.86 -17.62 8.28
CA LYS A 12 13.36 -17.15 9.58
C LYS A 12 12.60 -15.94 10.13
N VAL A 13 12.13 -15.05 9.26
CA VAL A 13 11.25 -13.92 9.63
C VAL A 13 9.94 -14.44 10.22
N GLN A 14 9.31 -15.40 9.53
CA GLN A 14 8.04 -16.00 9.97
C GLN A 14 8.19 -16.86 11.23
N GLU A 15 9.26 -17.65 11.35
CA GLU A 15 9.58 -18.43 12.56
C GLU A 15 9.79 -17.52 13.78
N ALA A 16 10.29 -16.30 13.57
CA ALA A 16 10.42 -15.29 14.62
C ALA A 16 9.07 -14.60 14.95
N GLY A 17 7.96 -15.02 14.34
CA GLY A 17 6.62 -14.52 14.62
C GLY A 17 6.29 -13.17 14.00
N PHE A 18 7.06 -12.72 12.99
CA PHE A 18 6.68 -11.56 12.20
C PHE A 18 5.70 -11.95 11.10
N GLU A 19 4.67 -11.12 10.92
CA GLU A 19 3.89 -11.12 9.70
C GLU A 19 4.60 -10.25 8.65
N ILE A 20 4.70 -10.76 7.41
CA ILE A 20 5.17 -9.97 6.27
C ILE A 20 3.93 -9.32 5.67
N ALA A 21 3.64 -8.09 6.09
CA ALA A 21 2.47 -7.35 5.63
C ALA A 21 2.61 -6.92 4.16
N MET A 22 3.83 -6.54 3.76
CA MET A 22 4.16 -6.19 2.38
C MET A 22 5.58 -6.62 2.02
N GLN A 23 5.80 -6.92 0.74
CA GLN A 23 7.12 -7.18 0.19
C GLN A 23 7.25 -6.59 -1.21
N LYS A 24 8.43 -6.08 -1.54
CA LYS A 24 8.69 -5.48 -2.85
C LYS A 24 10.14 -5.70 -3.26
N GLU A 25 10.34 -6.34 -4.40
CA GLU A 25 11.64 -6.39 -5.07
C GLU A 25 11.83 -5.11 -5.89
N LEU A 26 12.98 -4.46 -5.73
CA LEU A 26 13.33 -3.25 -6.47
C LEU A 26 14.85 -3.13 -6.62
N THR A 27 15.29 -2.28 -7.55
CA THR A 27 16.70 -1.88 -7.67
C THR A 27 16.72 -0.36 -7.66
N LEU A 28 17.40 0.23 -6.68
CA LEU A 28 17.56 1.68 -6.62
C LEU A 28 18.64 2.13 -7.61
N THR A 29 18.42 3.28 -8.26
CA THR A 29 19.54 4.01 -8.86
C THR A 29 20.38 4.65 -7.76
N ARG A 30 21.62 5.01 -8.08
CA ARG A 30 22.49 5.71 -7.12
C ARG A 30 21.87 7.04 -6.68
N GLU A 31 21.22 7.76 -7.59
CA GLU A 31 20.52 9.02 -7.28
C GLU A 31 19.36 8.79 -6.31
N GLN A 32 18.58 7.72 -6.51
CA GLN A 32 17.49 7.35 -5.60
C GLN A 32 18.02 6.99 -4.20
N ALA A 33 19.10 6.20 -4.13
CA ALA A 33 19.74 5.86 -2.86
C ALA A 33 20.31 7.10 -2.14
N ALA A 34 20.93 8.02 -2.87
CA ALA A 34 21.47 9.26 -2.31
C ALA A 34 20.39 10.20 -1.76
N GLU A 35 19.27 10.35 -2.47
CA GLU A 35 18.15 11.17 -1.97
C GLU A 35 17.49 10.52 -0.75
N PHE A 36 17.38 9.19 -0.73
CA PHE A 36 16.82 8.48 0.41
C PHE A 36 17.68 8.60 1.67
N TYR A 37 19.00 8.42 1.56
CA TYR A 37 19.95 8.51 2.68
C TYR A 37 20.54 9.91 2.89
N LYS A 38 19.89 10.96 2.39
CA LYS A 38 20.41 12.33 2.39
C LYS A 38 20.82 12.86 3.76
N GLU A 39 20.22 12.38 4.84
CA GLU A 39 20.61 12.73 6.22
C GLU A 39 22.02 12.24 6.61
N HIS A 40 22.58 11.32 5.82
CA HIS A 40 23.96 10.86 5.95
C HIS A 40 24.92 11.61 5.01
N GLU A 41 24.45 12.58 4.22
CA GLU A 41 25.28 13.36 3.31
C GLU A 41 26.42 14.05 4.09
N GLY A 42 27.65 13.93 3.56
CA GLY A 42 28.87 14.43 4.22
C GLY A 42 29.51 13.48 5.24
N LYS A 43 28.88 12.35 5.58
CA LYS A 43 29.54 11.29 6.37
C LYS A 43 30.47 10.46 5.48
N GLU A 44 31.62 10.03 6.00
CA GLU A 44 32.65 9.31 5.21
C GLU A 44 32.13 8.04 4.54
N TYR A 45 31.13 7.37 5.14
CA TYR A 45 30.54 6.14 4.62
C TYR A 45 29.40 6.37 3.62
N PHE A 46 28.94 7.60 3.42
CA PHE A 46 27.74 7.92 2.61
C PHE A 46 27.86 7.40 1.18
N GLU A 47 28.99 7.67 0.51
CA GLU A 47 29.22 7.22 -0.85
C GLU A 47 29.20 5.70 -0.98
N SER A 48 29.80 5.00 -0.01
CA SER A 48 29.81 3.54 0.00
C SER A 48 28.41 2.97 0.24
N LEU A 49 27.61 3.59 1.12
CA LEU A 49 26.24 3.20 1.40
C LEU A 49 25.38 3.32 0.12
N CYS A 50 25.41 4.47 -0.55
CA CYS A 50 24.66 4.71 -1.78
C CYS A 50 25.05 3.71 -2.86
N ASN A 51 26.35 3.46 -3.06
CA ASN A 51 26.83 2.46 -4.03
C ASN A 51 26.30 1.06 -3.74
N THR A 52 26.36 0.64 -2.48
CA THR A 52 25.90 -0.69 -2.05
C THR A 52 24.41 -0.86 -2.31
N MET A 53 23.60 0.12 -1.87
CA MET A 53 22.14 0.09 -2.03
C MET A 53 21.69 0.21 -3.48
N SER A 54 22.52 0.73 -4.38
CA SER A 54 22.25 0.78 -5.83
C SER A 54 22.91 -0.33 -6.65
N SER A 55 23.60 -1.28 -6.01
CA SER A 55 24.45 -2.26 -6.71
C SER A 55 23.69 -3.43 -7.34
N GLY A 56 22.46 -3.68 -6.91
CA GLY A 56 21.64 -4.80 -7.38
C GLY A 56 20.23 -4.81 -6.80
N PRO A 57 19.46 -5.86 -7.09
CA PRO A 57 18.12 -6.04 -6.54
C PRO A 57 18.15 -6.11 -5.02
N MET A 58 17.15 -5.50 -4.39
CA MET A 58 16.88 -5.56 -2.97
C MET A 58 15.43 -6.01 -2.74
N LEU A 59 15.20 -6.64 -1.59
CA LEU A 59 13.86 -6.98 -1.11
C LEU A 59 13.52 -6.07 0.07
N ALA A 60 12.59 -5.15 -0.13
CA ALA A 60 12.00 -4.38 0.95
C ALA A 60 10.87 -5.20 1.59
N LEU A 61 10.82 -5.24 2.92
CA LEU A 61 9.77 -5.92 3.70
C LEU A 61 9.13 -4.93 4.68
N CYS A 62 7.80 -4.92 4.72
CA CYS A 62 7.03 -4.35 5.83
C CYS A 62 6.70 -5.49 6.80
N LEU A 63 7.28 -5.43 8.00
CA LEU A 63 7.11 -6.46 9.03
C LEU A 63 6.16 -5.96 10.11
N ALA A 64 5.16 -6.77 10.44
CA ALA A 64 4.18 -6.48 11.49
C ALA A 64 4.34 -7.45 12.67
N ARG A 65 4.43 -6.86 13.86
CA ARG A 65 4.45 -7.51 15.19
C ARG A 65 4.22 -6.43 16.25
N GLU A 66 3.76 -6.80 17.45
CA GLU A 66 3.53 -5.84 18.55
C GLU A 66 4.77 -5.00 18.89
N ASP A 67 5.95 -5.61 18.83
CA ASP A 67 7.25 -5.01 19.10
C ASP A 67 8.13 -4.92 17.83
N ALA A 68 7.52 -4.71 16.65
CA ALA A 68 8.16 -4.94 15.35
C ALA A 68 9.58 -4.36 15.22
N VAL A 69 9.78 -3.08 15.59
CA VAL A 69 11.08 -2.41 15.49
C VAL A 69 12.11 -3.04 16.43
N SER A 70 11.85 -3.06 17.74
CA SER A 70 12.79 -3.61 18.72
C SER A 70 13.05 -5.10 18.51
N GLY A 71 11.99 -5.84 18.18
CA GLY A 71 12.04 -7.25 17.88
C GLY A 71 12.87 -7.59 16.66
N TRP A 72 12.74 -6.78 15.60
CA TRP A 72 13.51 -6.99 14.37
C TRP A 72 14.98 -6.69 14.60
N ARG A 73 15.28 -5.62 15.35
CA ARG A 73 16.64 -5.25 15.75
C ARG A 73 17.32 -6.35 16.57
N ASP A 74 16.60 -6.95 17.53
CA ASP A 74 17.10 -8.09 18.30
C ASP A 74 17.39 -9.29 17.39
N LYS A 75 16.48 -9.62 16.48
CA LYS A 75 16.64 -10.75 15.56
C LYS A 75 17.78 -10.54 14.55
N LEU A 76 18.01 -9.31 14.10
CA LEU A 76 19.14 -8.94 13.24
C LEU A 76 20.49 -9.15 13.96
N GLY A 77 20.57 -8.77 15.24
CA GLY A 77 21.80 -8.75 16.01
C GLY A 77 22.71 -7.54 15.69
N PRO A 78 23.94 -7.51 16.23
CA PRO A 78 24.86 -6.38 16.12
C PRO A 78 25.11 -5.94 14.67
N THR A 79 25.31 -4.63 14.45
CA THR A 79 25.60 -4.08 13.10
C THR A 79 26.99 -4.47 12.63
N GLU A 80 27.95 -4.54 13.56
CA GLU A 80 29.30 -5.02 13.30
C GLU A 80 29.30 -6.54 13.14
N LEU A 81 29.61 -7.03 11.93
CA LEU A 81 29.49 -8.45 11.59
C LEU A 81 30.39 -9.34 12.44
N GLN A 82 31.58 -8.86 12.81
CA GLN A 82 32.49 -9.63 13.67
C GLN A 82 31.91 -9.81 15.07
N GLU A 83 31.35 -8.74 15.64
CA GLU A 83 30.68 -8.79 16.95
C GLU A 83 29.46 -9.71 16.90
N ALA A 84 28.65 -9.62 15.83
CA ALA A 84 27.50 -10.49 15.63
C ALA A 84 27.93 -11.97 15.60
N LYS A 85 28.95 -12.33 14.83
CA LYS A 85 29.46 -13.70 14.72
C LYS A 85 30.00 -14.24 16.05
N GLU A 86 30.67 -13.41 16.84
CA GLU A 86 31.26 -13.80 18.13
C GLU A 86 30.24 -13.91 19.26
N THR A 87 29.29 -12.99 19.32
CA THR A 87 28.36 -12.85 20.46
C THR A 87 27.00 -13.50 20.21
N GLN A 88 26.55 -13.55 18.95
CA GLN A 88 25.21 -13.98 18.55
C GLN A 88 25.27 -14.76 17.21
N PRO A 89 25.84 -15.97 17.17
CA PRO A 89 26.02 -16.73 15.92
C PRO A 89 24.70 -17.11 15.23
N GLU A 90 23.58 -17.14 15.97
CA GLU A 90 22.24 -17.47 15.46
C GLU A 90 21.41 -16.25 15.05
N CYS A 91 21.96 -15.02 15.12
CA CYS A 91 21.26 -13.84 14.61
C CYS A 91 21.30 -13.80 13.08
N LEU A 92 20.36 -13.08 12.45
CA LEU A 92 20.25 -13.08 11.00
C LEU A 92 21.52 -12.56 10.30
N ARG A 93 22.17 -11.53 10.87
CA ARG A 93 23.40 -10.97 10.30
C ARG A 93 24.55 -11.96 10.34
N SER A 94 24.61 -12.82 11.35
CA SER A 94 25.60 -13.91 11.43
C SER A 94 25.30 -15.01 10.42
N MET A 95 24.04 -15.43 10.30
CA MET A 95 23.62 -16.54 9.43
C MET A 95 23.69 -16.21 7.94
N PHE A 96 23.40 -14.96 7.55
CA PHE A 96 23.20 -14.57 6.15
C PHE A 96 24.30 -13.65 5.58
N SER A 97 25.38 -13.40 6.32
CA SER A 97 26.54 -12.66 5.79
C SER A 97 27.62 -13.60 5.28
N GLU A 98 28.21 -13.29 4.13
CA GLU A 98 29.40 -14.01 3.65
C GLU A 98 30.61 -13.79 4.58
N GLU A 99 31.60 -14.69 4.54
CA GLU A 99 32.78 -14.62 5.41
C GLU A 99 33.56 -13.30 5.25
N ASP A 100 33.61 -12.76 4.02
CA ASP A 100 34.35 -11.55 3.63
C ASP A 100 33.44 -10.37 3.24
N ALA A 101 32.17 -10.37 3.66
CA ALA A 101 31.24 -9.30 3.30
C ALA A 101 31.70 -7.93 3.83
N ALA A 102 31.94 -6.98 2.92
CA ALA A 102 32.35 -5.61 3.28
C ALA A 102 31.19 -4.80 3.91
N HIS A 103 29.95 -5.26 3.72
CA HIS A 103 28.73 -4.59 4.15
C HIS A 103 27.70 -5.59 4.64
N ASN A 104 26.82 -5.13 5.52
CA ASN A 104 25.74 -5.93 6.06
C ASN A 104 24.63 -6.11 4.99
N PRO A 105 24.20 -7.35 4.67
CA PRO A 105 23.14 -7.57 3.70
C PRO A 105 21.75 -7.22 4.25
N LEU A 106 21.60 -7.04 5.57
CA LEU A 106 20.32 -6.84 6.23
C LEU A 106 20.24 -5.49 6.96
N HIS A 107 19.20 -4.75 6.59
CA HIS A 107 18.81 -3.48 7.20
C HIS A 107 17.58 -3.64 8.09
N GLY A 108 17.44 -2.76 9.06
CA GLY A 108 16.27 -2.66 9.92
C GLY A 108 16.28 -1.34 10.65
N SER A 109 15.19 -0.60 10.48
CA SER A 109 14.96 0.71 11.10
C SER A 109 15.21 0.64 12.61
N ALA A 110 15.87 1.65 13.17
CA ALA A 110 16.22 1.69 14.58
C ALA A 110 15.10 2.28 15.45
N THR A 111 14.22 3.09 14.86
CA THR A 111 13.10 3.76 15.52
C THR A 111 11.81 3.60 14.72
N LEU A 112 10.67 3.88 15.35
CA LEU A 112 9.38 3.92 14.66
C LEU A 112 9.35 5.02 13.59
N GLU A 113 9.91 6.20 13.89
CA GLU A 113 10.00 7.32 12.95
C GLU A 113 10.81 6.97 11.69
N GLU A 114 11.94 6.28 11.86
CA GLU A 114 12.70 5.73 10.72
C GLU A 114 11.83 4.73 9.96
N ALA A 115 11.18 3.78 10.65
CA ALA A 115 10.35 2.78 10.00
C ALA A 115 9.22 3.40 9.17
N GLU A 116 8.52 4.41 9.70
CA GLU A 116 7.46 5.13 9.02
C GLU A 116 7.97 5.84 7.76
N LYS A 117 9.10 6.54 7.86
CA LYS A 117 9.73 7.22 6.73
C LYS A 117 10.18 6.23 5.63
N GLU A 118 10.79 5.11 6.03
CA GLU A 118 11.21 4.06 5.10
C GLU A 118 10.00 3.38 4.44
N LEU A 119 8.93 3.10 5.20
CA LEU A 119 7.67 2.56 4.68
C LEU A 119 7.04 3.52 3.67
N GLN A 120 6.98 4.81 3.97
CA GLN A 120 6.45 5.81 3.05
C GLN A 120 7.23 5.86 1.73
N TYR A 121 8.55 5.67 1.78
CA TYR A 121 9.39 5.67 0.58
C TYR A 121 9.25 4.39 -0.26
N PHE A 122 9.32 3.22 0.38
CA PHE A 122 9.33 1.93 -0.33
C PHE A 122 7.93 1.43 -0.69
N PHE A 123 6.94 1.76 0.16
CA PHE A 123 5.53 1.39 0.06
C PHE A 123 4.64 2.64 0.14
N PRO A 124 4.80 3.61 -0.77
CA PRO A 124 3.98 4.82 -0.74
C PRO A 124 2.50 4.46 -0.93
N LYS A 125 1.62 5.04 -0.11
CA LYS A 125 0.17 4.92 -0.32
C LYS A 125 -0.21 5.51 -1.67
N GLU A 126 -0.65 4.66 -2.59
CA GLU A 126 -1.20 5.07 -3.88
C GLU A 126 -2.67 5.47 -3.69
N LYS A 127 -3.12 6.48 -4.47
CA LYS A 127 -4.54 6.82 -4.58
C LYS A 127 -5.05 6.40 -5.95
N THR A 128 -6.25 5.80 -5.98
CA THR A 128 -6.95 5.46 -7.22
C THR A 128 -8.38 5.96 -7.20
N LEU A 129 -8.98 6.00 -8.39
CA LEU A 129 -10.40 6.27 -8.57
C LEU A 129 -11.17 4.95 -8.59
N ALA A 130 -12.24 4.89 -7.80
CA ALA A 130 -13.29 3.92 -7.95
C ALA A 130 -14.63 4.61 -8.26
N ILE A 131 -15.41 4.02 -9.15
CA ILE A 131 -16.78 4.47 -9.44
C ILE A 131 -17.71 3.28 -9.32
N ILE A 132 -18.75 3.39 -8.51
CA ILE A 132 -19.92 2.51 -8.58
C ILE A 132 -20.88 3.14 -9.58
N LYS A 133 -21.15 2.40 -10.66
CA LYS A 133 -21.98 2.82 -11.79
C LYS A 133 -23.47 2.88 -11.41
N PRO A 134 -24.32 3.57 -12.20
CA PRO A 134 -25.74 3.68 -11.89
C PRO A 134 -26.45 2.34 -11.76
N ASN A 135 -26.08 1.34 -12.56
CA ASN A 135 -26.71 0.03 -12.53
C ASN A 135 -26.44 -0.75 -11.22
N ALA A 136 -25.39 -0.39 -10.45
CA ALA A 136 -25.04 -1.06 -9.21
C ALA A 136 -25.17 -0.17 -7.98
N ILE A 137 -25.78 1.01 -8.11
CA ILE A 137 -25.87 1.99 -7.02
C ILE A 137 -26.64 1.43 -5.83
N ASP A 138 -27.65 0.58 -6.06
CA ASP A 138 -28.43 -0.05 -4.99
C ASP A 138 -27.63 -1.10 -4.21
N SER A 139 -26.55 -1.62 -4.81
CA SER A 139 -25.60 -2.55 -4.16
C SER A 139 -24.42 -1.84 -3.49
N ARG A 140 -24.41 -0.51 -3.43
CA ARG A 140 -23.25 0.28 -2.95
C ARG A 140 -22.77 -0.10 -1.55
N VAL A 141 -23.67 -0.45 -0.63
CA VAL A 141 -23.31 -0.84 0.74
C VAL A 141 -22.42 -2.09 0.72
N ALA A 142 -22.87 -3.15 0.03
CA ALA A 142 -22.10 -4.38 -0.09
C ALA A 142 -20.78 -4.19 -0.87
N ILE A 143 -20.77 -3.33 -1.89
CA ILE A 143 -19.54 -3.02 -2.64
C ILE A 143 -18.53 -2.27 -1.74
N ILE A 144 -18.99 -1.30 -0.96
CA ILE A 144 -18.14 -0.55 -0.01
C ILE A 144 -17.59 -1.48 1.07
N GLU A 145 -18.39 -2.40 1.60
CA GLU A 145 -17.93 -3.43 2.54
C GLU A 145 -16.80 -4.26 1.94
N LYS A 146 -16.93 -4.72 0.69
CA LYS A 146 -15.85 -5.45 0.00
C LYS A 146 -14.59 -4.62 -0.21
N ILE A 147 -14.72 -3.33 -0.51
CA ILE A 147 -13.58 -2.42 -0.62
C ILE A 147 -12.83 -2.36 0.71
N LYS A 148 -13.55 -2.21 1.83
CA LYS A 148 -12.96 -2.16 3.18
C LYS A 148 -12.35 -3.51 3.61
N GLU A 149 -13.04 -4.62 3.35
CA GLU A 149 -12.55 -5.98 3.62
C GLU A 149 -11.26 -6.28 2.85
N ALA A 150 -11.11 -5.71 1.66
CA ALA A 150 -9.88 -5.79 0.88
C ALA A 150 -8.77 -4.85 1.38
N GLY A 151 -8.97 -4.13 2.50
CA GLY A 151 -7.94 -3.27 3.10
C GLY A 151 -7.77 -1.91 2.41
N PHE A 152 -8.71 -1.48 1.57
CA PHE A 152 -8.70 -0.11 1.06
C PHE A 152 -9.23 0.87 2.09
N ASN A 153 -8.55 1.99 2.25
CA ASN A 153 -9.12 3.17 2.86
C ASN A 153 -9.94 3.95 1.80
N ILE A 154 -11.08 4.49 2.20
CA ILE A 154 -11.92 5.35 1.35
C ILE A 154 -11.76 6.78 1.87
N SER A 155 -10.79 7.52 1.31
CA SER A 155 -10.47 8.87 1.78
C SER A 155 -11.57 9.89 1.47
N LEU A 156 -12.31 9.70 0.36
CA LEU A 156 -13.38 10.60 -0.06
C LEU A 156 -14.41 9.88 -0.91
N SER A 157 -15.68 10.27 -0.80
CA SER A 157 -16.75 9.79 -1.67
C SER A 157 -17.73 10.90 -2.06
N LYS A 158 -18.29 10.82 -3.27
CA LYS A 158 -19.21 11.80 -3.83
C LYS A 158 -20.21 11.11 -4.76
N GLU A 159 -21.49 11.19 -4.42
CA GLU A 159 -22.56 10.76 -5.31
C GLU A 159 -22.87 11.88 -6.32
N THR A 160 -22.88 11.55 -7.61
CA THR A 160 -23.11 12.49 -8.70
C THR A 160 -23.86 11.82 -9.84
N THR A 161 -24.88 12.50 -10.36
CA THR A 161 -25.50 12.16 -11.65
C THR A 161 -24.77 12.91 -12.76
N LEU A 162 -24.12 12.16 -13.66
CA LEU A 162 -23.39 12.75 -14.78
C LEU A 162 -24.36 13.26 -15.86
N THR A 163 -24.08 14.40 -16.46
CA THR A 163 -24.67 14.72 -17.77
C THR A 163 -24.05 13.82 -18.84
N LYS A 164 -24.69 13.74 -20.01
CA LYS A 164 -24.14 13.00 -21.15
C LYS A 164 -22.74 13.52 -21.54
N GLU A 165 -22.56 14.83 -21.56
CA GLU A 165 -21.28 15.48 -21.88
C GLU A 165 -20.19 15.13 -20.85
N MET A 166 -20.55 15.08 -19.55
CA MET A 166 -19.64 14.67 -18.49
C MET A 166 -19.24 13.19 -18.63
N ALA A 167 -20.19 12.32 -18.98
CA ALA A 167 -19.90 10.91 -19.24
C ALA A 167 -19.00 10.74 -20.47
N GLU A 168 -19.24 11.49 -21.56
CA GLU A 168 -18.37 11.50 -22.74
C GLU A 168 -16.95 11.98 -22.43
N GLN A 169 -16.81 12.99 -21.56
CA GLN A 169 -15.50 13.45 -21.08
C GLN A 169 -14.78 12.34 -20.30
N LEU A 170 -15.47 11.67 -19.38
CA LEU A 170 -14.93 10.57 -18.59
C LEU A 170 -14.41 9.41 -19.47
N TYR A 171 -15.14 9.09 -20.55
CA TYR A 171 -14.81 7.98 -21.45
C TYR A 171 -14.19 8.42 -22.78
N SER A 172 -13.61 9.62 -22.84
CA SER A 172 -13.13 10.24 -24.09
C SER A 172 -12.13 9.37 -24.89
N GLU A 173 -11.34 8.52 -24.22
CA GLU A 173 -10.44 7.55 -24.85
C GLU A 173 -11.16 6.47 -25.68
N HIS A 174 -12.47 6.30 -25.48
CA HIS A 174 -13.31 5.35 -26.21
C HIS A 174 -14.16 6.02 -27.30
N LYS A 175 -13.98 7.32 -27.55
CA LYS A 175 -14.73 8.03 -28.59
C LYS A 175 -14.52 7.37 -29.96
N GLY A 176 -15.63 7.12 -30.66
CA GLY A 176 -15.63 6.43 -31.95
C GLY A 176 -15.64 4.91 -31.88
N LYS A 177 -15.73 4.31 -30.69
CA LYS A 177 -16.05 2.88 -30.54
C LYS A 177 -17.56 2.66 -30.60
N ASP A 178 -17.99 1.54 -31.16
CA ASP A 178 -19.41 1.21 -31.38
C ASP A 178 -20.23 1.24 -30.08
N PHE A 179 -19.61 0.92 -28.93
CA PHE A 179 -20.25 0.91 -27.61
C PHE A 179 -20.23 2.26 -26.87
N PHE A 180 -19.59 3.30 -27.43
CA PHE A 180 -19.35 4.56 -26.73
C PHE A 180 -20.65 5.28 -26.34
N GLU A 181 -21.63 5.30 -27.26
CA GLU A 181 -22.92 5.96 -27.02
C GLU A 181 -23.72 5.28 -25.92
N ASP A 182 -23.76 3.94 -25.94
CA ASP A 182 -24.46 3.14 -24.92
C ASP A 182 -23.79 3.26 -23.56
N LEU A 183 -22.44 3.24 -23.52
CA LEU A 183 -21.67 3.40 -22.27
C LEU A 183 -21.93 4.75 -21.62
N THR A 184 -21.82 5.83 -22.40
CA THR A 184 -22.02 7.19 -21.89
C THR A 184 -23.48 7.44 -21.54
N GLY A 185 -24.42 6.88 -22.29
CA GLY A 185 -25.85 6.91 -21.97
C GLY A 185 -26.17 6.21 -20.66
N LEU A 186 -25.62 5.01 -20.43
CA LEU A 186 -25.76 4.28 -19.17
C LEU A 186 -25.25 5.10 -17.98
N MET A 187 -24.07 5.72 -18.13
CA MET A 187 -23.42 6.49 -17.07
C MET A 187 -24.12 7.82 -16.76
N SER A 188 -24.90 8.36 -17.71
CA SER A 188 -25.70 9.57 -17.52
C SER A 188 -27.15 9.32 -17.10
N ASN A 189 -27.58 8.05 -16.98
CA ASN A 189 -28.98 7.70 -16.73
C ASN A 189 -29.35 7.62 -15.23
N GLY A 190 -28.39 7.87 -14.33
CA GLY A 190 -28.63 7.79 -12.90
C GLY A 190 -27.41 8.20 -12.08
N PRO A 191 -27.54 8.17 -10.74
CA PRO A 191 -26.45 8.52 -9.84
C PRO A 191 -25.32 7.49 -9.92
N SER A 192 -24.09 7.97 -9.93
CA SER A 192 -22.87 7.17 -9.72
C SER A 192 -22.21 7.61 -8.41
N LEU A 193 -21.59 6.67 -7.69
CA LEU A 193 -20.79 7.00 -6.50
C LEU A 193 -19.31 6.99 -6.88
N PHE A 194 -18.70 8.16 -6.88
CA PHE A 194 -17.26 8.34 -7.07
C PHE A 194 -16.55 8.24 -5.72
N MET A 195 -15.43 7.53 -5.68
CA MET A 195 -14.64 7.31 -4.48
C MET A 195 -13.14 7.46 -4.79
N VAL A 196 -12.41 8.03 -3.83
CA VAL A 196 -10.95 7.99 -3.79
C VAL A 196 -10.56 6.86 -2.85
N LEU A 197 -9.90 5.84 -3.39
CA LEU A 197 -9.37 4.74 -2.60
C LEU A 197 -7.88 4.94 -2.37
N SER A 198 -7.39 4.69 -1.17
CA SER A 198 -5.96 4.66 -0.85
C SER A 198 -5.50 3.30 -0.33
N ARG A 199 -4.35 2.85 -0.85
CA ARG A 199 -3.62 1.61 -0.51
C ARG A 199 -2.28 1.62 -1.24
N GLU A 200 -1.27 0.89 -0.80
CA GLU A 200 0.08 0.91 -1.35
C GLU A 200 0.16 0.44 -2.82
N ASP A 201 -0.79 -0.39 -3.24
CA ASP A 201 -0.94 -0.91 -4.60
C ASP A 201 -2.29 -0.51 -5.24
N ALA A 202 -2.89 0.61 -4.78
CA ALA A 202 -4.31 0.89 -4.94
C ALA A 202 -4.87 0.71 -6.37
N VAL A 203 -4.14 1.12 -7.41
CA VAL A 203 -4.60 0.95 -8.80
C VAL A 203 -4.67 -0.53 -9.17
N SER A 204 -3.59 -1.28 -8.91
CA SER A 204 -3.52 -2.70 -9.25
C SER A 204 -4.46 -3.54 -8.38
N GLY A 205 -4.49 -3.25 -7.08
CA GLY A 205 -5.38 -3.84 -6.12
C GLY A 205 -6.85 -3.65 -6.46
N TRP A 206 -7.24 -2.43 -6.84
CA TRP A 206 -8.62 -2.13 -7.20
C TRP A 206 -9.03 -2.89 -8.46
N ARG A 207 -8.12 -2.97 -9.45
CA ARG A 207 -8.35 -3.76 -10.66
C ARG A 207 -8.52 -5.25 -10.37
N ALA A 208 -7.72 -5.80 -9.46
CA ALA A 208 -7.84 -7.19 -9.02
C ALA A 208 -9.18 -7.43 -8.29
N LEU A 209 -9.60 -6.52 -7.41
CA LEU A 209 -10.87 -6.60 -6.68
C LEU A 209 -12.09 -6.46 -7.61
N MET A 210 -12.00 -5.60 -8.64
CA MET A 210 -13.04 -5.48 -9.67
C MET A 210 -13.20 -6.78 -10.47
N GLY A 211 -12.09 -7.43 -10.83
CA GLY A 211 -12.08 -8.59 -11.72
C GLY A 211 -12.19 -8.25 -13.22
N PRO A 212 -12.23 -9.26 -14.10
CA PRO A 212 -12.38 -9.12 -15.56
C PRO A 212 -13.54 -8.22 -15.98
N LEU A 213 -13.42 -7.57 -17.15
CA LEU A 213 -14.41 -6.59 -17.62
C LEU A 213 -15.79 -7.22 -17.85
N ASP A 214 -15.83 -8.44 -18.39
CA ASP A 214 -17.04 -9.24 -18.60
C ASP A 214 -17.41 -9.97 -17.29
N PRO A 215 -18.60 -9.72 -16.72
CA PRO A 215 -19.09 -10.43 -15.54
C PRO A 215 -19.07 -11.96 -15.67
N GLU A 216 -19.31 -12.52 -16.85
CA GLU A 216 -19.29 -13.98 -17.05
C GLU A 216 -17.88 -14.57 -17.04
N GLU A 217 -16.90 -13.80 -17.52
CA GLU A 217 -15.48 -14.14 -17.37
C GLU A 217 -15.05 -13.99 -15.90
N ALA A 218 -15.47 -12.91 -15.25
CA ALA A 218 -15.18 -12.65 -13.85
C ALA A 218 -15.71 -13.77 -12.94
N LYS A 219 -16.92 -14.30 -13.20
CA LYS A 219 -17.47 -15.46 -12.47
C LYS A 219 -16.62 -16.71 -12.60
N LYS A 220 -15.91 -16.90 -13.73
CA LYS A 220 -15.05 -18.06 -13.95
C LYS A 220 -13.69 -17.90 -13.27
N GLU A 221 -13.10 -16.71 -13.38
CA GLU A 221 -11.75 -16.46 -12.84
C GLU A 221 -11.76 -16.19 -11.34
N ASN A 222 -12.66 -15.32 -10.88
CA ASN A 222 -12.81 -14.95 -9.48
C ASN A 222 -14.29 -14.70 -9.15
N PRO A 223 -15.04 -15.74 -8.72
CA PRO A 223 -16.46 -15.63 -8.36
C PRO A 223 -16.77 -14.60 -7.27
N ASN A 224 -15.77 -14.20 -6.48
CA ASN A 224 -15.91 -13.23 -5.40
C ASN A 224 -15.55 -11.79 -5.82
N SER A 225 -15.11 -11.57 -7.06
CA SER A 225 -14.83 -10.24 -7.59
C SER A 225 -16.10 -9.40 -7.71
N ILE A 226 -15.95 -8.07 -7.65
CA ILE A 226 -17.12 -7.16 -7.68
C ILE A 226 -17.92 -7.33 -8.98
N ARG A 227 -17.25 -7.48 -10.13
CA ARG A 227 -17.93 -7.68 -11.42
C ARG A 227 -18.65 -9.02 -11.52
N ALA A 228 -18.13 -10.07 -10.90
CA ALA A 228 -18.79 -11.37 -10.86
C ALA A 228 -20.10 -11.32 -10.05
N LEU A 229 -20.09 -10.57 -8.95
CA LEU A 229 -21.20 -10.51 -7.99
C LEU A 229 -22.29 -9.51 -8.38
N PHE A 230 -21.90 -8.36 -8.92
CA PHE A 230 -22.81 -7.22 -9.13
C PHE A 230 -22.91 -6.79 -10.60
N GLY A 231 -22.08 -7.33 -11.50
CA GLY A 231 -22.11 -7.00 -12.91
C GLY A 231 -23.23 -7.72 -13.67
N GLU A 232 -23.91 -6.99 -14.55
CA GLU A 232 -25.02 -7.51 -15.37
C GLU A 232 -24.59 -7.80 -16.82
N SER A 233 -23.70 -6.98 -17.37
CA SER A 233 -23.14 -7.11 -18.73
C SER A 233 -21.81 -6.37 -18.83
N MET A 234 -21.13 -6.46 -19.97
CA MET A 234 -19.87 -5.72 -20.19
C MET A 234 -19.98 -4.20 -19.97
N LEU A 235 -21.09 -3.58 -20.37
CA LEU A 235 -21.31 -2.15 -20.17
C LEU A 235 -21.81 -1.84 -18.75
N ALA A 236 -22.76 -2.65 -18.27
CA ALA A 236 -23.34 -2.58 -16.94
C ALA A 236 -22.58 -3.48 -15.94
N ASN A 237 -21.25 -3.39 -15.91
CA ASN A 237 -20.39 -4.23 -15.08
C ASN A 237 -20.18 -3.68 -13.66
N ALA A 238 -21.13 -2.93 -13.12
CA ALA A 238 -21.16 -2.38 -11.76
C ALA A 238 -20.11 -1.34 -11.38
N VAL A 239 -18.84 -1.53 -11.73
CA VAL A 239 -17.73 -0.68 -11.24
C VAL A 239 -16.72 -0.31 -12.32
N HIS A 240 -16.13 0.87 -12.15
CA HIS A 240 -15.05 1.40 -12.96
C HIS A 240 -13.86 1.81 -12.09
N GLY A 241 -12.67 1.76 -12.67
CA GLY A 241 -11.45 2.25 -12.05
C GLY A 241 -10.40 2.63 -13.09
N SER A 242 -9.47 3.46 -12.66
CA SER A 242 -8.38 3.95 -13.52
C SER A 242 -7.38 2.85 -13.86
N SER A 243 -6.71 2.99 -15.01
CA SER A 243 -5.63 2.08 -15.40
C SER A 243 -4.25 2.48 -14.85
N THR A 244 -4.09 3.73 -14.42
CA THR A 244 -2.85 4.29 -13.85
C THR A 244 -3.17 5.35 -12.79
N ALA A 245 -2.23 5.62 -11.89
CA ALA A 245 -2.32 6.69 -10.89
C ALA A 245 -2.54 8.07 -11.54
N GLU A 246 -1.83 8.37 -12.63
CA GLU A 246 -1.96 9.65 -13.34
C GLU A 246 -3.38 9.86 -13.88
N LYS A 247 -4.00 8.81 -14.45
CA LYS A 247 -5.40 8.88 -14.90
C LYS A 247 -6.36 9.01 -13.73
N ALA A 248 -6.12 8.30 -12.63
CA ALA A 248 -6.89 8.47 -11.40
C ALA A 248 -6.87 9.92 -10.93
N GLN A 249 -5.68 10.52 -10.80
CA GLN A 249 -5.53 11.90 -10.35
C GLN A 249 -6.29 12.89 -11.24
N LYS A 250 -6.19 12.77 -12.57
CA LYS A 250 -6.92 13.65 -13.51
C LYS A 250 -8.43 13.56 -13.32
N VAL A 251 -8.97 12.35 -13.18
CA VAL A 251 -10.41 12.14 -13.02
C VAL A 251 -10.88 12.60 -11.63
N ILE A 252 -10.12 12.30 -10.57
CA ILE A 252 -10.41 12.77 -9.20
C ILE A 252 -10.49 14.29 -9.18
N GLN A 253 -9.50 14.99 -9.73
CA GLN A 253 -9.49 16.45 -9.80
C GLN A 253 -10.69 17.02 -10.57
N THR A 254 -11.10 16.35 -11.65
CA THR A 254 -12.19 16.81 -12.50
C THR A 254 -13.57 16.62 -11.87
N PHE A 255 -13.83 15.47 -11.26
CA PHE A 255 -15.19 15.07 -10.84
C PHE A 255 -15.43 15.18 -9.33
N ILE A 256 -14.38 15.04 -8.51
CA ILE A 256 -14.48 15.05 -7.06
C ILE A 256 -14.05 16.42 -6.53
N GLY A 257 -12.85 16.89 -6.88
CA GLY A 257 -12.24 18.14 -6.41
C GLY A 257 -10.91 17.90 -5.69
N GLU A 258 -10.49 18.86 -4.86
CA GLU A 258 -9.33 18.68 -3.98
C GLU A 258 -9.62 17.60 -2.93
N VAL A 259 -8.70 16.64 -2.82
CA VAL A 259 -8.72 15.62 -1.77
C VAL A 259 -7.91 16.17 -0.61
N PRO A 260 -8.46 16.26 0.61
CA PRO A 260 -7.68 16.66 1.78
C PRO A 260 -6.46 15.75 1.93
N GLU A 261 -5.34 16.32 2.35
CA GLU A 261 -4.24 15.50 2.86
C GLU A 261 -4.74 14.79 4.12
N GLU A 262 -4.42 13.50 4.26
CA GLU A 262 -4.77 12.76 5.48
C GLU A 262 -3.94 13.40 6.61
N GLU A 263 -4.59 13.96 7.64
CA GLU A 263 -3.90 14.33 8.87
C GLU A 263 -3.39 13.02 9.50
N GLU A 264 -2.07 12.90 9.63
CA GLU A 264 -1.49 11.79 10.39
C GLU A 264 -2.00 11.91 11.82
N GLU A 265 -2.80 10.92 12.27
CA GLU A 265 -3.17 10.81 13.68
C GLU A 265 -1.89 10.57 14.46
N GLY A 266 -1.27 11.66 14.93
CA GLY A 266 -0.22 11.61 15.93
C GLY A 266 -0.76 10.87 17.14
N GLY A 267 -0.17 9.72 17.46
CA GLY A 267 -0.49 8.97 18.66
C GLY A 267 -0.14 9.80 19.90
N GLU A 268 -1.06 10.63 20.37
CA GLU A 268 -1.00 11.16 21.74
C GLU A 268 -1.28 10.00 22.70
N GLY A 269 -0.19 9.45 23.22
CA GLY A 269 -0.22 8.55 24.36
C GLY A 269 -1.00 9.20 25.49
N GLY A 270 -2.09 8.56 25.89
CA GLY A 270 -2.83 8.93 27.09
C GLY A 270 -1.92 8.80 28.31
N GLU A 271 -1.41 9.93 28.80
CA GLU A 271 -0.96 10.03 30.17
C GLU A 271 -2.18 9.85 31.08
N GLY A 272 -2.28 8.65 31.64
CA GLY A 272 -3.21 8.33 32.70
C GLY A 272 -2.97 9.28 33.88
N ALA A 273 -3.97 10.12 34.15
CA ALA A 273 -4.06 10.84 35.40
C ALA A 273 -4.20 9.85 36.56
N THR A 274 -3.08 9.53 37.20
CA THR A 274 -3.05 9.00 38.57
C THR A 274 -2.67 10.13 39.51
N GLU A 275 -3.60 10.55 40.37
CA GLU A 275 -3.36 10.99 41.76
C GLU A 275 -4.73 11.19 42.42
N ASN A 276 -5.19 10.16 43.14
CA ASN A 276 -5.14 10.02 44.60
C ASN A 276 -6.33 10.70 45.29
N GLY A 277 -7.25 9.85 45.74
CA GLY A 277 -8.26 10.20 46.73
C GLY A 277 -7.72 10.14 48.16
N ALA A 278 -8.60 10.62 49.04
CA ALA A 278 -8.53 10.65 50.50
C ALA A 278 -7.70 11.79 51.11
N ASP A 279 -8.39 12.81 51.62
CA ASP A 279 -8.65 12.84 53.05
C ASP A 279 -9.91 13.66 53.33
N GLY A 280 -10.83 13.07 54.08
CA GLY A 280 -11.81 13.81 54.84
C GLY A 280 -11.28 13.98 56.25
N GLU A 281 -11.46 15.16 56.84
CA GLU A 281 -11.90 15.32 58.22
C GLU A 281 -12.13 16.81 58.55
N ASP A 282 -13.24 17.01 59.25
CA ASP A 282 -13.52 17.98 60.30
C ASP A 282 -13.95 19.44 60.03
N THR A 283 -15.12 19.70 60.62
CA THR A 283 -15.81 20.96 61.01
C THR A 283 -16.67 21.72 60.00
#